data_AF-A0A3I8GMW6-F1
#
_entry.id   AF-A0A3I8GMW6-F1
#
_cell.length_a   1.000
_cell.length_b   1.000
_cell.length_c   1.000
_cell.angle_alpha   90.00
_cell.angle_beta   90.00
_cell.angle_gamma   90.00
#
_symmetry.space_group_name_H-M   'P 1'
#
loop_
_entity.id
_entity.type
_entity.pdbx_description
1 polymer ?
#
loop_
_entity_poly.entity_id
_entity_poly.type
_entity_poly.pdbx_seq_one_letter_code
_entity_poly.pdbx_strand_id
1 'polypeptide(L)'
;MKVSQLKIISHNDILPALSGRVFHVTPENNMSLIKQSGALVPNSALLQISKFGNSSNGFFRRRNCVSFFDYRCYGTKHWEEHAYKCFPTQFIKRVPNDRISILFLHESKFDKLIPWTTWKEEEAWSDRVVPYVETGYKGIVSLSEITEELIVGFDC
;
A
#
# COMPACT_ATOMS: atom_id res chain seq x y z
N MET A 1 -10.85 -8.14 11.78
CA MET A 1 -10.07 -6.92 11.49
C MET A 1 -10.39 -5.87 12.54
N LYS A 2 -9.38 -5.35 13.25
CA LYS A 2 -9.50 -4.21 14.17
C LYS A 2 -9.58 -2.92 13.35
N VAL A 3 -10.35 -1.93 13.81
CA VAL A 3 -10.41 -0.60 13.16
C VAL A 3 -9.94 0.46 14.15
N SER A 4 -9.04 1.33 13.71
CA SER A 4 -8.50 2.45 14.48
C SER A 4 -8.46 3.72 13.63
N GLN A 5 -8.29 4.88 14.27
CA GLN A 5 -8.20 6.17 13.58
C GLN A 5 -6.95 6.92 14.04
N LEU A 6 -6.32 7.65 13.13
CA LEU A 6 -5.20 8.54 13.41
C LEU A 6 -5.43 9.89 12.74
N LYS A 7 -5.31 10.95 13.53
CA LYS A 7 -5.25 12.32 13.05
C LYS A 7 -3.80 12.74 12.95
N ILE A 8 -3.43 13.30 11.80
CA ILE A 8 -2.06 13.75 11.53
C ILE A 8 -2.02 15.27 11.32
N ILE A 9 -0.94 15.90 11.77
CA ILE A 9 -0.64 17.32 11.52
C ILE A 9 0.29 17.41 10.31
N SER A 10 1.24 16.49 10.21
CA SER A 10 2.19 16.32 9.12
C SER A 10 2.05 14.95 8.46
N HIS A 11 2.43 14.84 7.19
CA HIS A 11 2.43 13.55 6.48
C HIS A 11 3.25 12.48 7.22
N ASN A 12 4.33 12.86 7.91
CA ASN A 12 5.24 11.93 8.56
C ASN A 12 4.71 11.38 9.91
N ASP A 13 3.67 11.99 10.48
CA ASP A 13 3.11 11.56 11.78
C ASP A 13 2.54 10.13 11.73
N ILE A 14 2.31 9.60 10.53
CA ILE A 14 1.88 8.24 10.29
C ILE A 14 2.98 7.19 10.48
N LEU A 15 4.26 7.56 10.34
CA LEU A 15 5.37 6.62 10.26
C LEU A 15 5.51 5.69 11.48
N PRO A 16 5.33 6.16 12.73
CA PRO A 16 5.37 5.25 13.89
C PRO A 16 4.36 4.10 13.81
N ALA A 17 3.19 4.32 13.17
CA ALA A 17 2.20 3.27 12.98
C ALA A 17 2.55 2.30 11.85
N LEU A 18 3.44 2.67 10.92
CA LEU A 18 3.76 1.89 9.73
C LEU A 18 5.07 1.10 9.84
N SER A 19 5.95 1.49 10.76
CA SER A 19 7.26 0.86 10.97
C SER A 19 7.15 -0.65 11.17
N GLY A 20 7.93 -1.42 10.42
CA GLY A 20 7.97 -2.88 10.52
C GLY A 20 6.82 -3.61 9.81
N ARG A 21 5.86 -2.90 9.20
CA ARG A 21 4.60 -3.50 8.73
C ARG A 21 4.51 -3.56 7.21
N VAL A 22 3.68 -4.47 6.72
CA VAL A 22 3.29 -4.56 5.31
C VAL A 22 1.82 -4.16 5.17
N PHE A 23 1.53 -3.20 4.29
CA PHE A 23 0.19 -2.60 4.23
C PHE A 23 -0.22 -2.10 2.85
N HIS A 24 -1.53 -2.13 2.59
CA HIS A 24 -2.14 -1.54 1.42
C HIS A 24 -2.76 -0.20 1.79
N VAL A 25 -2.70 0.78 0.89
CA VAL A 25 -3.29 2.11 1.10
C VAL A 25 -4.34 2.38 0.03
N THR A 26 -5.50 2.85 0.45
CA THR A 26 -6.62 3.18 -0.44
C THR A 26 -7.38 4.39 0.10
N PRO A 27 -8.02 5.21 -0.75
CA PRO A 27 -9.06 6.14 -0.30
C PRO A 27 -10.07 5.44 0.61
N GLU A 28 -10.45 6.06 1.73
CA GLU A 28 -11.36 5.45 2.70
C GLU A 28 -12.72 5.10 2.07
N ASN A 29 -13.20 5.89 1.11
CA ASN A 29 -14.45 5.63 0.41
C ASN A 29 -14.47 4.32 -0.40
N ASN A 30 -13.30 3.74 -0.73
CA ASN A 30 -13.22 2.43 -1.38
C ASN A 30 -13.50 1.28 -0.41
N MET A 31 -13.50 1.51 0.90
CA MET A 31 -13.67 0.45 1.89
C MET A 31 -15.05 -0.20 1.85
N SER A 32 -16.09 0.51 1.42
CA SER A 32 -17.42 -0.08 1.21
C SER A 32 -17.37 -1.19 0.17
N LEU A 33 -16.74 -0.93 -0.99
CA LEU A 33 -16.56 -1.91 -2.06
C LEU A 33 -15.64 -3.06 -1.65
N ILE A 34 -14.54 -2.76 -0.95
CA ILE A 34 -13.60 -3.79 -0.45
C ILE A 34 -14.27 -4.70 0.57
N LYS A 35 -15.10 -4.16 1.47
CA LYS A 35 -15.88 -4.94 2.44
C LYS A 35 -16.95 -5.77 1.75
N GLN A 36 -17.61 -5.23 0.72
CA GLN A 36 -18.60 -5.95 -0.08
C GLN A 36 -17.98 -7.12 -0.87
N SER A 37 -16.80 -6.94 -1.47
CA SER A 37 -16.09 -8.01 -2.17
C SER A 37 -15.46 -9.02 -1.21
N GLY A 38 -15.22 -8.63 0.05
CA GLY A 38 -14.51 -9.43 1.03
C GLY A 38 -12.99 -9.53 0.78
N ALA A 39 -12.44 -8.72 -0.13
CA ALA A 39 -11.06 -8.85 -0.57
C ALA A 39 -10.47 -7.60 -1.26
N LEU A 40 -9.15 -7.49 -1.23
CA LEU A 40 -8.39 -6.66 -2.15
C LEU A 40 -8.16 -7.43 -3.46
N VAL A 41 -8.52 -6.81 -4.57
CA VAL A 41 -8.45 -7.43 -5.90
C VAL A 41 -7.40 -6.70 -6.75
N PRO A 42 -6.53 -7.43 -7.47
CA PRO A 42 -5.59 -6.81 -8.40
C PRO A 42 -6.30 -5.93 -9.43
N ASN A 43 -5.78 -4.72 -9.65
CA ASN A 43 -6.31 -3.79 -10.64
C ASN A 43 -5.71 -4.04 -12.04
N SER A 44 -5.65 -5.30 -12.49
CA SER A 44 -4.98 -5.68 -13.74
C SER A 44 -5.66 -5.09 -14.98
N ALA A 45 -6.99 -5.02 -14.98
CA ALA A 45 -7.77 -4.46 -16.07
C ALA A 45 -7.91 -2.92 -16.04
N LEU A 46 -7.23 -2.22 -15.11
CA LEU A 46 -7.31 -0.75 -14.94
C LEU A 46 -8.74 -0.22 -14.72
N LEU A 47 -9.60 -1.03 -14.12
CA LEU A 47 -10.98 -0.64 -13.80
C LEU A 47 -11.03 0.41 -12.68
N GLN A 48 -9.97 0.49 -11.87
CA GLN A 48 -9.85 1.45 -10.78
C GLN A 48 -8.73 2.46 -11.07
N ILE A 49 -8.95 3.73 -10.73
CA ILE A 49 -7.90 4.75 -10.83
C ILE A 49 -7.01 4.67 -9.59
N SER A 50 -5.74 4.32 -9.78
CA SER A 50 -4.74 4.38 -8.71
C SER A 50 -4.40 5.84 -8.39
N LYS A 51 -4.34 6.19 -7.10
CA LYS A 51 -3.76 7.46 -6.63
C LYS A 51 -2.23 7.39 -6.50
N PHE A 52 -1.65 6.22 -6.70
CA PHE A 52 -0.23 5.95 -6.64
C PHE A 52 0.36 5.69 -8.02
N GLY A 53 1.44 6.42 -8.33
CA GLY A 53 2.29 6.20 -9.50
C GLY A 53 1.58 6.33 -10.86
N ASN A 54 2.28 5.90 -11.92
CA ASN A 54 1.67 5.73 -13.24
C ASN A 54 1.05 4.33 -13.30
N SER A 55 -0.28 4.26 -13.23
CA SER A 55 -1.00 2.99 -13.20
C SER A 55 -0.70 2.12 -14.42
N SER A 56 -0.35 2.68 -15.59
CA SER A 56 -0.15 1.93 -16.84
C SER A 56 1.05 0.98 -16.85
N ASN A 57 2.11 1.21 -16.07
CA ASN A 57 3.31 0.35 -16.07
C ASN A 57 3.77 -0.11 -14.68
N GLY A 58 2.90 -0.10 -13.67
CA GLY A 58 3.24 -0.68 -12.36
C GLY A 58 3.59 -2.18 -12.44
N PHE A 59 4.77 -2.55 -11.94
CA PHE A 59 5.36 -3.88 -12.00
C PHE A 59 4.42 -4.96 -11.44
N PHE A 60 3.96 -4.77 -10.20
CA PHE A 60 3.08 -5.71 -9.51
C PHE A 60 1.69 -5.81 -10.17
N ARG A 61 1.16 -4.72 -10.72
CA ARG A 61 -0.11 -4.73 -11.44
C ARG A 61 -0.05 -5.61 -12.69
N ARG A 62 1.01 -5.48 -13.50
CA ARG A 62 1.24 -6.30 -14.71
C ARG A 62 1.36 -7.79 -14.39
N ARG A 63 1.70 -8.13 -13.15
CA ARG A 63 1.78 -9.50 -12.63
C ARG A 63 0.52 -9.95 -11.91
N ASN A 64 -0.61 -9.25 -12.05
CA ASN A 64 -1.85 -9.61 -11.37
C ASN A 64 -1.67 -9.71 -9.84
N CYS A 65 -0.94 -8.76 -9.27
CA CYS A 65 -0.74 -8.64 -7.83
C CYS A 65 -1.52 -7.45 -7.27
N VAL A 66 -1.88 -7.56 -5.99
CA VAL A 66 -2.16 -6.40 -5.14
C VAL A 66 -0.83 -5.85 -4.67
N SER A 67 -0.60 -4.55 -4.86
CA SER A 67 0.60 -3.86 -4.37
C SER A 67 0.46 -3.50 -2.89
N PHE A 68 1.53 -3.72 -2.13
CA PHE A 68 1.68 -3.32 -0.74
C PHE A 68 2.92 -2.45 -0.56
N PHE A 69 2.88 -1.59 0.44
CA PHE A 69 4.06 -1.02 1.07
C PHE A 69 4.70 -2.06 1.97
N ASP A 70 6.02 -2.16 1.92
CA ASP A 70 6.84 -3.05 2.75
C ASP A 70 7.79 -2.23 3.61
N TYR A 71 7.36 -1.89 4.83
CA TYR A 71 8.13 -1.07 5.76
C TYR A 71 8.88 -1.93 6.79
N ARG A 72 9.10 -3.23 6.50
CA ARG A 72 9.92 -4.10 7.34
C ARG A 72 11.37 -3.61 7.46
N CYS A 73 11.87 -2.90 6.45
CA CYS A 73 13.20 -2.26 6.44
C CYS A 73 13.16 -0.76 6.78
N TYR A 74 12.11 -0.26 7.44
CA TYR A 74 11.98 1.14 7.84
C TYR A 74 13.21 1.63 8.60
N GLY A 75 13.64 2.88 8.33
CA GLY A 75 14.79 3.51 8.97
C GLY A 75 16.17 3.01 8.49
N THR A 76 16.21 2.05 7.56
CA THR A 76 17.47 1.72 6.87
C THR A 76 17.79 2.80 5.84
N LYS A 77 19.09 3.03 5.57
CA LYS A 77 19.56 3.96 4.53
C LYS A 77 18.86 3.72 3.18
N HIS A 78 18.71 2.45 2.80
CA HIS A 78 18.04 2.08 1.55
C HIS A 78 16.57 2.47 1.51
N TRP A 79 15.84 2.33 2.63
CA TRP A 79 14.46 2.77 2.72
C TRP A 79 14.37 4.29 2.62
N GLU A 80 15.21 5.03 3.33
CA GLU A 80 15.21 6.50 3.33
C GLU A 80 15.45 7.09 1.93
N GLU A 81 16.37 6.49 1.16
CA GLU A 81 16.68 6.86 -0.23
C GLU A 81 15.53 6.59 -1.23
N HIS A 82 14.48 5.87 -0.82
CA HIS A 82 13.40 5.43 -1.71
C HIS A 82 12.00 5.84 -1.26
N ALA A 83 11.74 5.94 0.04
CA ALA A 83 10.42 6.20 0.62
C ALA A 83 9.79 7.50 0.11
N TYR A 84 10.59 8.54 -0.15
CA TYR A 84 10.07 9.80 -0.68
C TYR A 84 9.49 9.69 -2.10
N LYS A 85 9.84 8.63 -2.86
CA LYS A 85 9.36 8.41 -4.23
C LYS A 85 7.89 7.96 -4.27
N CYS A 86 7.41 7.36 -3.18
CA CYS A 86 6.03 6.91 -3.03
C CYS A 86 5.71 6.87 -1.54
N PHE A 87 5.06 7.93 -1.06
CA PHE A 87 4.75 8.06 0.37
C PHE A 87 3.27 7.74 0.64
N PRO A 88 2.91 7.00 1.71
CA PRO A 88 1.55 6.52 1.98
C PRO A 88 0.49 7.63 1.99
N THR A 89 0.83 8.80 2.51
CA THR A 89 -0.08 9.94 2.65
C THR A 89 0.03 10.95 1.51
N GLN A 90 0.78 10.68 0.43
CA GLN A 90 1.09 11.69 -0.59
C GLN A 90 -0.12 12.23 -1.36
N PHE A 91 -1.27 11.55 -1.29
CA PHE A 91 -2.47 11.93 -2.03
C PHE A 91 -3.64 12.40 -1.16
N ILE A 92 -3.49 12.41 0.17
CA ILE A 92 -4.47 13.03 1.07
C ILE A 92 -4.20 14.52 1.19
N LYS A 93 -5.26 15.33 1.16
CA LYS A 93 -5.20 16.79 1.29
C LYS A 93 -5.64 17.21 2.70
N ARG A 94 -5.18 18.39 3.13
CA ARG A 94 -5.59 19.01 4.39
C ARG A 94 -6.96 19.69 4.25
N VAL A 95 -7.99 18.88 4.01
CA VAL A 95 -9.39 19.32 3.92
C VAL A 95 -10.29 18.36 4.71
N PRO A 96 -11.46 18.81 5.19
CA PRO A 96 -12.40 17.94 5.88
C PRO A 96 -12.78 16.71 5.03
N ASN A 97 -12.88 15.56 5.68
CA ASN A 97 -13.32 14.29 5.10
C ASN A 97 -12.42 13.67 4.01
N ASP A 98 -11.25 14.24 3.69
CA ASP A 98 -10.25 13.58 2.83
C ASP A 98 -9.39 12.62 3.67
N ARG A 99 -9.70 11.33 3.56
CA ARG A 99 -9.14 10.26 4.40
C ARG A 99 -8.71 9.06 3.58
N ILE A 100 -7.75 8.32 4.11
CA ILE A 100 -7.30 7.03 3.59
C ILE A 100 -7.55 5.93 4.61
N SER A 101 -7.74 4.72 4.13
CA SER A 101 -7.65 3.50 4.92
C SER A 101 -6.33 2.79 4.61
N ILE A 102 -5.65 2.38 5.67
CA ILE A 102 -4.45 1.56 5.61
C ILE A 102 -4.78 0.17 6.14
N LEU A 103 -4.54 -0.83 5.31
CA LEU A 103 -4.92 -2.23 5.56
C LEU A 103 -3.67 -3.06 5.78
N PHE A 104 -3.51 -3.57 7.00
CA PHE A 104 -2.30 -4.28 7.40
C PHE A 104 -2.40 -5.77 7.13
N LEU A 105 -1.46 -6.27 6.32
CA LEU A 105 -1.38 -7.68 6.00
C LEU A 105 -0.88 -8.46 7.22
N HIS A 106 -1.51 -9.60 7.50
CA HIS A 106 -1.06 -10.48 8.56
C HIS A 106 0.34 -11.05 8.26
N GLU A 107 1.22 -11.08 9.27
CA GLU A 107 2.60 -11.56 9.15
C GLU A 107 2.73 -13.01 8.63
N SER A 108 1.74 -13.88 8.90
CA SER A 108 1.67 -15.25 8.37
C SER A 108 1.59 -15.34 6.84
N LYS A 109 1.46 -14.19 6.17
CA LYS A 109 1.38 -14.07 4.72
C LYS A 109 2.66 -13.50 4.10
N PHE A 110 3.65 -13.13 4.90
CA PHE A 110 4.86 -12.48 4.40
C PHE A 110 5.67 -13.39 3.47
N ASP A 111 5.66 -14.70 3.69
CA ASP A 111 6.35 -15.67 2.83
C ASP A 111 5.73 -15.79 1.42
N LYS A 112 4.52 -15.25 1.22
CA LYS A 112 3.84 -15.20 -0.08
C LYS A 112 4.11 -13.92 -0.86
N LEU A 113 4.85 -12.98 -0.26
CA LEU A 113 5.12 -11.69 -0.87
C LEU A 113 6.20 -11.83 -1.94
N ILE A 114 5.92 -11.27 -3.12
CA ILE A 114 6.85 -11.13 -4.23
C ILE A 114 7.68 -9.87 -3.99
N PRO A 115 9.00 -9.99 -3.75
CA PRO A 115 9.82 -8.84 -3.44
C PRO A 115 9.96 -7.92 -4.65
N TRP A 116 10.23 -6.63 -4.39
CA TRP A 116 10.51 -5.67 -5.46
C TRP A 116 11.65 -6.13 -6.38
N THR A 117 12.63 -6.90 -5.88
CA THR A 117 13.82 -7.35 -6.65
C THR A 117 13.49 -8.20 -7.86
N THR A 118 12.34 -8.86 -7.86
CA THR A 118 11.86 -9.74 -8.94
C THR A 118 11.87 -9.05 -10.30
N TRP A 119 11.71 -7.71 -10.36
CA TRP A 119 11.79 -6.97 -11.63
C TRP A 119 13.13 -7.08 -12.35
N LYS A 120 14.23 -7.28 -11.60
CA LYS A 120 15.57 -7.48 -12.18
C LYS A 120 15.69 -8.88 -12.77
N GLU A 121 15.17 -9.87 -12.06
CA GLU A 121 15.18 -11.28 -12.48
C GLU A 121 14.35 -11.47 -13.75
N GLU A 122 13.24 -10.74 -13.88
CA GLU A 122 12.38 -10.75 -15.05
C GLU A 122 12.81 -9.76 -16.15
N GLU A 123 13.92 -9.04 -15.97
CA GLU A 123 14.39 -8.01 -16.91
C GLU A 123 13.30 -6.98 -17.29
N ALA A 124 12.39 -6.68 -16.36
CA ALA A 124 11.21 -5.85 -16.58
C ALA A 124 11.53 -4.35 -16.49
N TRP A 125 12.53 -3.89 -17.24
CA TRP A 125 13.12 -2.55 -17.13
C TRP A 125 12.14 -1.41 -17.42
N SER A 126 11.06 -1.68 -18.19
CA SER A 126 10.01 -0.70 -18.48
C SER A 126 8.98 -0.54 -17.37
N ASP A 127 8.98 -1.44 -16.39
CA ASP A 127 8.00 -1.48 -15.32
C ASP A 127 8.43 -0.61 -14.14
N ARG A 128 7.46 0.04 -13.50
CA ARG A 128 7.69 0.85 -12.31
C ARG A 128 7.48 0.03 -11.04
N VAL A 129 8.51 0.01 -10.21
CA VAL A 129 8.50 -0.47 -8.84
C VAL A 129 9.31 0.50 -7.99
N VAL A 130 8.97 0.68 -6.72
CA VAL A 130 9.78 1.46 -5.78
C VAL A 130 10.62 0.51 -4.92
N PRO A 131 11.94 0.43 -5.14
CA PRO A 131 12.82 -0.43 -4.37
C PRO A 131 12.71 -0.18 -2.87
N TYR A 132 12.81 -1.25 -2.07
CA TYR A 132 12.74 -1.21 -0.60
C TYR A 132 11.45 -0.67 0.02
N VAL A 133 10.46 -0.32 -0.82
CA VAL A 133 9.20 0.30 -0.40
C VAL A 133 8.03 -0.55 -0.83
N GLU A 134 8.09 -1.20 -2.00
CA GLU A 134 6.97 -1.96 -2.54
C GLU A 134 7.21 -3.47 -2.50
N THR A 135 6.11 -4.20 -2.38
CA THR A 135 6.04 -5.65 -2.52
C THR A 135 4.69 -6.03 -3.14
N GLY A 136 4.58 -7.24 -3.70
CA GLY A 136 3.38 -7.71 -4.36
C GLY A 136 2.81 -8.95 -3.70
N TYR A 137 1.49 -9.04 -3.57
CA TYR A 137 0.81 -10.29 -3.27
C TYR A 137 0.08 -10.78 -4.52
N LYS A 138 0.41 -11.99 -4.98
CA LYS A 138 -0.18 -12.54 -6.22
C LYS A 138 -1.67 -12.82 -6.03
N GLY A 139 -2.49 -12.31 -6.95
CA GLY A 139 -3.92 -12.56 -6.96
C GLY A 139 -4.68 -11.79 -5.87
N ILE A 140 -5.82 -12.33 -5.49
CA ILE A 140 -6.76 -11.73 -4.53
C ILE A 140 -6.23 -11.91 -3.11
N VAL A 141 -6.32 -10.87 -2.29
CA VAL A 141 -6.01 -10.91 -0.84
C VAL A 141 -7.32 -10.86 -0.07
N SER A 142 -7.66 -11.92 0.64
CA SER A 142 -8.89 -11.95 1.45
C SER A 142 -8.80 -10.95 2.60
N LEU A 143 -9.91 -10.28 2.95
CA LEU A 143 -9.96 -9.43 4.15
C LEU A 143 -9.72 -10.21 5.45
N SER A 144 -9.88 -11.53 5.45
CA SER A 144 -9.47 -12.38 6.57
C SER A 144 -7.95 -12.39 6.79
N GLU A 145 -7.17 -12.04 5.77
CA GLU A 145 -5.71 -11.89 5.82
C GLU A 145 -5.28 -10.48 6.27
N ILE A 146 -6.23 -9.57 6.49
CA ILE A 146 -6.00 -8.21 6.99
C ILE A 146 -6.30 -8.14 8.50
N THR A 147 -5.31 -7.75 9.29
CA THR A 147 -5.42 -7.72 10.76
C THR A 147 -6.07 -6.43 11.26
N GLU A 148 -5.72 -5.30 10.64
CA GLU A 148 -6.13 -3.97 11.06
C GLU A 148 -6.46 -3.07 9.85
N GLU A 149 -7.43 -2.20 10.04
CA GLU A 149 -7.70 -1.00 9.23
C GLU A 149 -7.38 0.24 10.08
N LEU A 150 -6.43 1.07 9.65
CA LEU A 150 -6.15 2.38 10.23
C LEU A 150 -6.68 3.46 9.29
N ILE A 151 -7.66 4.23 9.74
CA ILE A 151 -8.21 5.36 9.00
C ILE A 151 -7.40 6.61 9.35
N VAL A 152 -6.85 7.28 8.34
CA VAL A 152 -5.99 8.45 8.52
C VAL A 152 -6.55 9.66 7.78
N GLY A 153 -6.55 10.80 8.46
CA GLY A 153 -6.83 12.10 7.87
C GLY A 153 -6.14 13.21 8.64
N PHE A 154 -6.08 14.40 8.04
CA PHE A 154 -5.51 15.55 8.73
C PHE A 154 -6.37 16.00 9.92
N ASP A 155 -5.70 16.54 10.93
CA ASP A 155 -6.31 17.36 11.98
C ASP A 155 -6.50 18.78 11.42
N CYS A 156 -7.77 19.16 11.27
CA CYS A 156 -8.22 20.35 10.56
C CYS A 156 -9.01 21.25 11.51
#